data_AF-A0A954GX31-F1
#
_entry.id   AF-A0A954GX31-F1
#
_cell.length_a   1.000
_cell.length_b   1.000
_cell.length_c   1.000
_cell.angle_alpha   90.00
_cell.angle_beta   90.00
_cell.angle_gamma   90.00
#
_symmetry.space_group_name_H-M   'P 1'
#
loop_
_entity.id
_entity.type
_entity.pdbx_description
1 polymer ?
#
loop_
_entity_poly.entity_id
_entity_poly.type
_entity_poly.pdbx_seq_one_letter_code
_entity_poly.pdbx_strand_id
1 'polypeptide(L)'
;ASNITYFGEPIYTYSLKQGIQDGFLAPYKVVRIDIDKDIHGWTPPPGMKDDLGNEIEQREYNQLDMDRILVLNQRTKLVAERVMKLLNATDPFQKTIIFCEDIDHAERMRVAITNAAGQLALDNPKYVMRITGDSVEGKAELDNFIDSESKYPVIATTSELLTTGVDAKTCKLIVLDKTIKSMTTFKQIVGRGTRIEEDYGKFFFTVM
;
A
#
# COMPACT_ATOMS: atom_id res chain seq x y z
N ALA A 1 -5.56 -23.75 -13.07
CA ALA A 1 -6.68 -24.18 -13.94
C ALA A 1 -7.60 -22.99 -14.17
N SER A 2 -8.01 -22.72 -15.41
CA SER A 2 -8.94 -21.62 -15.71
C SER A 2 -10.37 -22.10 -15.46
N ASN A 3 -11.16 -21.38 -14.66
CA ASN A 3 -12.56 -21.74 -14.37
C ASN A 3 -13.40 -21.88 -15.65
N ILE A 4 -13.03 -21.19 -16.72
CA ILE A 4 -13.72 -21.23 -18.02
C ILE A 4 -13.70 -22.63 -18.64
N THR A 5 -12.63 -23.40 -18.43
CA THR A 5 -12.53 -24.76 -18.98
C THR A 5 -13.53 -25.72 -18.33
N TYR A 6 -13.93 -25.46 -17.09
CA TYR A 6 -14.90 -26.28 -16.35
C TYR A 6 -16.33 -25.78 -16.53
N PHE A 7 -16.55 -24.46 -16.46
CA PHE A 7 -17.89 -23.86 -16.48
C PHE A 7 -18.37 -23.40 -17.87
N GLY A 8 -17.49 -23.35 -18.87
CA GLY A 8 -17.80 -22.81 -20.21
C GLY A 8 -17.86 -21.29 -20.24
N GLU A 9 -18.44 -20.75 -21.32
CA GLU A 9 -18.63 -19.32 -21.50
C GLU A 9 -19.68 -18.76 -20.53
N PRO A 10 -19.47 -17.56 -19.95
CA PRO A 10 -20.42 -16.96 -19.04
C PRO A 10 -21.72 -16.58 -19.77
N ILE A 11 -22.86 -16.98 -19.21
CA ILE A 11 -24.20 -16.60 -19.74
C ILE A 11 -24.47 -15.09 -19.67
N TYR A 12 -23.80 -14.39 -18.76
CA TYR A 12 -23.89 -12.95 -18.59
C TYR A 12 -22.60 -12.42 -17.97
N THR A 13 -22.14 -11.24 -18.41
CA THR A 13 -20.96 -10.56 -17.87
C THR A 13 -21.31 -9.11 -17.56
N TYR A 14 -21.26 -8.74 -16.29
CA TYR A 14 -21.35 -7.35 -15.86
C TYR A 14 -19.96 -6.85 -15.48
N SER A 15 -19.40 -5.98 -16.31
CA SER A 15 -18.02 -5.53 -16.15
C SER A 15 -17.90 -4.35 -15.16
N LEU A 16 -16.72 -4.18 -14.57
CA LEU A 16 -16.38 -3.00 -13.76
C LEU A 16 -16.67 -1.70 -14.52
N LYS A 17 -16.33 -1.66 -15.82
CA LYS A 17 -16.58 -0.51 -16.69
C LYS A 17 -18.06 -0.18 -16.78
N GLN A 18 -18.90 -1.20 -16.97
CA GLN A 18 -20.34 -1.02 -17.07
C GLN A 18 -20.94 -0.57 -15.73
N GLY A 19 -20.50 -1.17 -14.61
CA GLY A 19 -20.91 -0.72 -13.28
C GLY A 19 -20.57 0.73 -12.97
N ILE A 20 -19.42 1.23 -13.45
CA ILE A 20 -19.05 2.64 -13.30
C ILE A 20 -19.92 3.54 -14.20
N GLN A 21 -20.20 3.13 -15.44
CA GLN A 21 -21.01 3.90 -16.39
C GLN A 21 -22.48 4.00 -15.95
N ASP A 22 -23.01 2.94 -15.36
CA ASP A 22 -24.38 2.88 -14.85
C ASP A 22 -24.53 3.61 -13.49
N GLY A 23 -23.42 4.08 -12.90
CA GLY A 23 -23.41 4.79 -11.61
C GLY A 23 -23.51 3.89 -10.38
N PHE A 24 -23.38 2.57 -10.52
CA PHE A 24 -23.41 1.63 -9.40
C PHE A 24 -22.05 1.41 -8.73
N LEU A 25 -20.95 1.73 -9.41
CA LEU A 25 -19.58 1.58 -8.90
C LEU A 25 -18.81 2.90 -8.99
N ALA A 26 -18.00 3.17 -7.97
CA ALA A 26 -17.17 4.36 -7.92
C ALA A 26 -16.03 4.28 -8.96
N PRO A 27 -15.81 5.31 -9.79
CA PRO A 27 -14.61 5.42 -10.62
C PRO A 27 -13.33 5.54 -9.77
N TYR A 28 -12.18 5.23 -10.39
CA TYR A 28 -10.87 5.38 -9.75
C TYR A 28 -9.91 6.24 -10.56
N LYS A 29 -8.99 6.89 -9.83
CA LYS A 29 -7.83 7.61 -10.39
C LYS A 29 -6.57 6.82 -10.08
N VAL A 30 -5.64 6.76 -11.04
CA VAL A 30 -4.35 6.09 -10.84
C VAL A 30 -3.27 7.14 -10.68
N VAL A 31 -2.54 7.11 -9.57
CA VAL A 31 -1.38 7.98 -9.29
C VAL A 31 -0.15 7.10 -9.25
N ARG A 32 0.52 6.95 -10.39
CA ARG A 32 1.75 6.17 -10.46
C ARG A 32 2.92 7.00 -9.94
N ILE A 33 3.62 6.48 -8.94
CA ILE A 33 4.89 7.04 -8.47
C ILE A 33 5.99 6.10 -8.93
N ASP A 34 6.72 6.51 -9.97
CA ASP A 34 7.97 5.86 -10.33
C ASP A 34 9.03 6.38 -9.35
N ILE A 35 9.39 5.54 -8.38
CA ILE A 35 10.57 5.76 -7.55
C ILE A 35 11.75 5.41 -8.46
N ASP A 36 12.57 6.43 -8.77
CA ASP A 36 13.71 6.25 -9.67
C ASP A 36 14.59 5.12 -9.14
N LYS A 37 15.05 4.29 -10.08
CA LYS A 37 15.49 2.92 -9.84
C LYS A 37 16.51 2.81 -8.71
N ASP A 38 16.28 1.76 -7.93
CA ASP A 38 17.30 0.99 -7.22
C ASP A 38 18.65 0.94 -7.97
N ILE A 39 19.75 0.99 -7.21
CA ILE A 39 21.12 0.59 -7.59
C ILE A 39 21.91 1.66 -8.37
N HIS A 40 22.46 2.65 -7.65
CA HIS A 40 23.85 3.00 -7.92
C HIS A 40 24.71 2.16 -7.00
N GLY A 41 25.18 1.02 -7.50
CA GLY A 41 26.40 0.42 -6.97
C GLY A 41 27.46 1.51 -6.96
N TRP A 42 28.05 1.76 -5.80
CA TRP A 42 29.09 2.75 -5.67
C TRP A 42 30.37 2.19 -6.28
N THR A 43 30.83 2.77 -7.37
CA THR A 43 32.16 2.49 -7.93
C THR A 43 33.13 3.56 -7.40
N PRO A 44 34.16 3.18 -6.62
CA PRO A 44 35.17 4.15 -6.20
C PRO A 44 35.83 4.81 -7.42
N PRO A 45 36.08 6.14 -7.38
CA PRO A 45 36.87 6.81 -8.41
C PRO A 45 38.26 6.17 -8.53
N PRO A 46 38.90 6.17 -9.72
CA PRO A 46 40.24 5.61 -9.90
C PRO A 46 41.24 6.21 -8.90
N GLY A 47 41.86 5.35 -8.07
CA GLY A 47 42.89 5.75 -7.11
C GLY A 47 42.41 6.07 -5.69
N MET A 48 41.16 5.75 -5.33
CA MET A 48 40.68 5.90 -3.95
C MET A 48 41.36 4.89 -3.02
N LYS A 49 41.90 5.39 -1.90
CA LYS A 49 42.57 4.60 -0.87
C LYS A 49 41.69 4.55 0.38
N ASP A 50 41.66 3.40 1.04
CA ASP A 50 41.01 3.20 2.35
C ASP A 50 41.76 3.97 3.45
N ASP A 51 41.15 4.14 4.62
CA ASP A 51 41.71 4.75 5.83
C ASP A 51 43.00 4.07 6.31
N LEU A 52 43.25 2.83 5.83
CA LEU A 52 44.47 2.03 6.05
C LEU A 52 45.51 2.14 4.92
N GLY A 53 45.28 2.99 3.91
CA GLY A 53 46.23 3.31 2.83
C GLY A 53 46.31 2.29 1.68
N ASN A 54 45.44 1.28 1.68
CA ASN A 54 45.38 0.27 0.62
C ASN A 54 44.54 0.75 -0.56
N GLU A 55 44.93 0.34 -1.78
CA GLU A 55 44.14 0.60 -2.98
C GLU A 55 42.85 -0.22 -2.93
N ILE A 56 41.71 0.48 -3.05
CA ILE A 56 40.40 -0.18 -3.11
C ILE A 56 40.26 -0.74 -4.53
N GLU A 57 40.09 -2.05 -4.67
CA GLU A 57 39.86 -2.70 -5.96
C GLU A 57 38.63 -2.11 -6.64
N GLN A 58 38.73 -1.82 -7.95
CA GLN A 58 37.57 -1.43 -8.76
C GLN A 58 36.67 -2.64 -9.03
N ARG A 59 35.93 -3.04 -8.01
CA ARG A 59 34.88 -4.05 -8.09
C ARG A 59 33.57 -3.45 -7.61
N GLU A 60 32.45 -3.91 -8.17
CA GLU A 60 31.14 -3.66 -7.55
C GLU A 60 31.11 -4.38 -6.19
N TYR A 61 31.24 -3.60 -5.12
CA TYR A 61 31.11 -4.12 -3.76
C TYR A 61 29.64 -4.41 -3.50
N ASN A 62 29.32 -5.69 -3.31
CA ASN A 62 28.00 -6.14 -2.98
C ASN A 62 27.84 -6.17 -1.45
N GLN A 63 27.34 -5.08 -0.87
CA GLN A 63 26.78 -5.01 0.49
C GLN A 63 25.40 -5.73 0.55
N LEU A 64 25.27 -6.88 -0.12
CA LEU A 64 24.00 -7.43 -0.61
C LEU A 64 22.91 -7.68 0.44
N ASP A 65 23.25 -7.92 1.71
CA ASP A 65 22.24 -8.21 2.75
C ASP A 65 22.00 -7.05 3.73
N MET A 66 22.98 -6.17 3.98
CA MET A 66 22.76 -4.92 4.74
C MET A 66 22.12 -3.83 3.87
N ASP A 67 22.53 -3.70 2.62
CA ASP A 67 21.98 -2.71 1.70
C ASP A 67 20.56 -3.04 1.32
N ARG A 68 20.19 -4.32 1.17
CA ARG A 68 18.79 -4.67 0.88
C ARG A 68 17.85 -4.20 1.97
N ILE A 69 18.16 -4.44 3.24
CA ILE A 69 17.32 -3.98 4.35
C ILE A 69 17.33 -2.45 4.43
N LEU A 70 18.49 -1.81 4.24
CA LEU A 70 18.61 -0.35 4.31
C LEU A 70 17.87 0.36 3.15
N VAL A 71 17.97 -0.16 1.93
CA VAL A 71 17.27 0.29 0.73
C VAL A 71 15.76 0.05 0.86
N LEU A 72 15.35 -1.14 1.33
CA LEU A 72 13.94 -1.42 1.60
C LEU A 72 13.37 -0.47 2.66
N ASN A 73 14.16 -0.08 3.66
CA ASN A 73 13.74 0.90 4.67
C ASN A 73 13.64 2.31 4.10
N GLN A 74 14.55 2.73 3.23
CA GLN A 74 14.47 4.02 2.55
C GLN A 74 13.26 4.09 1.61
N ARG A 75 13.00 3.03 0.83
CA ARG A 75 11.82 2.93 -0.02
C ARG A 75 10.53 3.01 0.79
N THR A 76 10.41 2.23 1.87
CA THR A 76 9.23 2.27 2.75
C THR A 76 9.01 3.67 3.34
N LYS A 77 10.07 4.38 3.75
CA LYS A 77 9.98 5.77 4.20
C LYS A 77 9.50 6.72 3.09
N LEU A 78 10.06 6.61 1.89
CA LEU A 78 9.67 7.44 0.76
C LEU A 78 8.20 7.21 0.38
N VAL A 79 7.75 5.96 0.32
CA VAL A 79 6.34 5.62 0.09
C VAL A 79 5.47 6.25 1.19
N ALA A 80 5.85 6.10 2.46
CA ALA A 80 5.11 6.68 3.56
C ALA A 80 4.99 8.22 3.48
N GLU A 81 6.07 8.91 3.15
CA GLU A 81 6.08 10.36 2.94
C GLU A 81 5.16 10.77 1.79
N ARG A 82 5.13 10.00 0.69
CA ARG A 82 4.27 10.29 -0.47
C ARG A 82 2.79 10.06 -0.16
N VAL A 83 2.48 8.99 0.56
CA VAL A 83 1.12 8.72 1.05
C VAL A 83 0.65 9.86 1.95
N MET A 84 1.45 10.23 2.96
CA MET A 84 1.11 11.33 3.87
C MET A 84 1.03 12.68 3.15
N LYS A 85 1.89 12.94 2.16
CA LYS A 85 1.82 14.15 1.35
C LYS A 85 0.51 14.22 0.56
N LEU A 86 0.06 13.11 -0.01
CA LEU A 86 -1.22 13.05 -0.71
C LEU A 86 -2.38 13.30 0.28
N LEU A 87 -2.40 12.59 1.41
CA LEU A 87 -3.43 12.72 2.43
C LEU A 87 -3.50 14.14 3.01
N ASN A 88 -2.36 14.75 3.31
CA ASN A 88 -2.30 16.14 3.80
C ASN A 88 -2.76 17.16 2.75
N ALA A 89 -2.62 16.85 1.46
CA ALA A 89 -3.10 17.71 0.38
C ALA A 89 -4.60 17.54 0.09
N THR A 90 -5.19 16.40 0.43
CA THR A 90 -6.61 16.11 0.21
C THR A 90 -7.42 16.15 1.51
N ASP A 91 -7.30 15.12 2.33
CA ASP A 91 -7.89 15.00 3.66
C ASP A 91 -7.11 13.93 4.47
N PRO A 92 -6.48 14.33 5.60
CA PRO A 92 -5.69 13.42 6.44
C PRO A 92 -6.47 12.25 7.03
N PHE A 93 -7.80 12.29 7.04
CA PHE A 93 -8.66 11.25 7.64
C PHE A 93 -9.31 10.33 6.59
N GLN A 94 -8.87 10.39 5.34
CA GLN A 94 -9.35 9.46 4.31
C GLN A 94 -8.92 8.03 4.63
N LYS A 95 -9.90 7.13 4.79
CA LYS A 95 -9.62 5.71 5.01
C LYS A 95 -8.75 5.16 3.88
N THR A 96 -7.61 4.62 4.28
CA THR A 96 -6.52 4.22 3.39
C THR A 96 -6.09 2.80 3.69
N ILE A 97 -5.90 1.98 2.65
CA ILE A 97 -5.34 0.64 2.78
C ILE A 97 -4.00 0.59 2.03
N ILE A 98 -2.95 0.16 2.72
CA ILE A 98 -1.62 -0.04 2.13
C ILE A 98 -1.34 -1.54 2.06
N PHE A 99 -1.26 -2.07 0.83
CA PHE A 99 -0.92 -3.45 0.57
C PHE A 99 0.60 -3.61 0.43
N CYS A 100 1.17 -4.37 1.36
CA CYS A 100 2.59 -4.65 1.47
C CYS A 100 2.91 -6.07 0.98
N GLU A 101 4.19 -6.34 0.67
CA GLU A 101 4.69 -7.67 0.28
C GLU A 101 4.37 -8.73 1.34
N ASP A 102 4.78 -8.50 2.59
CA ASP A 102 4.68 -9.44 3.71
C ASP A 102 4.31 -8.73 5.04
N ILE A 103 4.23 -9.51 6.13
CA ILE A 103 3.83 -9.01 7.46
C ILE A 103 4.88 -8.06 8.05
N ASP A 104 6.17 -8.35 7.82
CA ASP A 104 7.27 -7.52 8.32
C ASP A 104 7.30 -6.18 7.60
N HIS A 105 7.07 -6.17 6.29
CA HIS A 105 6.90 -4.98 5.50
C HIS A 105 5.68 -4.17 5.96
N ALA A 106 4.54 -4.81 6.26
CA ALA A 106 3.38 -4.10 6.80
C ALA A 106 3.67 -3.40 8.13
N GLU A 107 4.52 -3.99 8.99
CA GLU A 107 4.97 -3.37 10.24
C GLU A 107 5.95 -2.22 10.00
N ARG A 108 6.95 -2.42 9.13
CA ARG A 108 7.88 -1.34 8.73
C ARG A 108 7.13 -0.15 8.13
N MET A 109 6.12 -0.41 7.31
CA MET A 109 5.25 0.60 6.73
C MET A 109 4.41 1.31 7.79
N ARG A 110 3.85 0.58 8.77
CA ARG A 110 3.13 1.18 9.89
C ARG A 110 4.01 2.19 10.62
N VAL A 111 5.22 1.78 11.01
CA VAL A 111 6.18 2.64 11.71
C VAL A 111 6.56 3.85 10.85
N ALA A 112 6.82 3.66 9.55
CA ALA A 112 7.17 4.74 8.64
C ALA A 112 6.04 5.77 8.49
N ILE A 113 4.79 5.33 8.33
CA ILE A 113 3.62 6.21 8.26
C ILE A 113 3.40 6.92 9.59
N THR A 114 3.49 6.21 10.73
CA THR A 114 3.38 6.84 12.06
C THR A 114 4.37 7.99 12.23
N ASN A 115 5.62 7.78 11.82
CA ASN A 115 6.65 8.82 11.86
C ASN A 115 6.34 9.98 10.90
N ALA A 116 5.85 9.69 9.70
CA ALA A 116 5.50 10.71 8.70
C ALA A 116 4.21 11.49 9.06
N ALA A 117 3.28 10.86 9.78
CA ALA A 117 2.03 11.46 10.24
C ALA A 117 2.23 12.43 11.42
N GLY A 118 3.32 12.25 12.19
CA GLY A 118 3.70 13.15 13.28
C GLY A 118 2.58 13.31 14.31
N GLN A 119 2.07 14.53 14.46
CA GLN A 119 1.06 14.86 15.47
C GLN A 119 -0.23 14.02 15.33
N LEU A 120 -0.66 13.68 14.11
CA LEU A 120 -1.88 12.89 13.90
C LEU A 120 -1.81 11.50 14.56
N ALA A 121 -0.63 10.87 14.53
CA ALA A 121 -0.42 9.58 15.16
C ALA A 121 -0.15 9.69 16.67
N LEU A 122 0.34 10.85 17.14
CA LEU A 122 0.49 11.15 18.57
C LEU A 122 -0.88 11.43 19.23
N ASP A 123 -1.78 12.11 18.52
CA ASP A 123 -3.13 12.43 19.00
C ASP A 123 -3.98 11.17 19.15
N ASN A 124 -3.81 10.19 18.25
CA ASN A 124 -4.45 8.90 18.38
C ASN A 124 -3.55 7.76 17.87
N PRO A 125 -3.15 6.81 18.74
CA PRO A 125 -2.30 5.68 18.34
C PRO A 125 -2.97 4.77 17.31
N LYS A 126 -4.31 4.79 17.20
CA LYS A 126 -5.08 4.03 16.22
C LYS A 126 -5.11 4.70 14.83
N TYR A 127 -4.48 5.86 14.64
CA TYR A 127 -4.42 6.50 13.31
C TYR A 127 -3.85 5.56 12.24
N VAL A 128 -2.80 4.80 12.59
CA VAL A 128 -2.17 3.80 11.73
C VAL A 128 -2.17 2.44 12.43
N MET A 129 -2.82 1.45 11.84
CA MET A 129 -2.88 0.10 12.39
C MET A 129 -2.40 -0.95 11.40
N ARG A 130 -1.67 -1.96 11.90
CA ARG A 130 -1.30 -3.14 11.13
C ARG A 130 -2.39 -4.20 11.29
N ILE A 131 -3.05 -4.52 10.17
CA ILE A 131 -4.14 -5.51 10.11
C ILE A 131 -3.67 -6.72 9.29
N THR A 132 -3.09 -7.68 10.00
CA THR A 132 -2.48 -8.90 9.45
C THR A 132 -3.00 -10.16 10.16
N GLY A 133 -2.78 -11.34 9.57
CA GLY A 133 -3.30 -12.62 10.08
C GLY A 133 -2.78 -13.04 11.45
N ASP A 134 -1.62 -12.53 11.85
CA ASP A 134 -0.96 -12.75 13.13
C ASP A 134 -1.34 -11.71 14.21
N SER A 135 -1.96 -10.59 13.81
CA SER A 135 -2.26 -9.47 14.70
C SER A 135 -3.65 -9.60 15.34
N VAL A 136 -3.72 -9.99 16.61
CA VAL A 136 -5.00 -10.08 17.35
C VAL A 136 -5.65 -8.71 17.47
N GLU A 137 -4.87 -7.69 17.83
CA GLU A 137 -5.32 -6.31 17.93
C GLU A 137 -5.78 -5.76 16.58
N GLY A 138 -5.00 -5.99 15.51
CA GLY A 138 -5.37 -5.56 14.17
C GLY A 138 -6.67 -6.18 13.67
N LYS A 139 -6.94 -7.44 14.01
CA LYS A 139 -8.22 -8.09 13.70
C LYS A 139 -9.38 -7.49 14.49
N ALA A 140 -9.17 -7.14 15.74
CA ALA A 140 -10.22 -6.50 16.56
C ALA A 140 -10.60 -5.12 16.03
N GLU A 141 -9.65 -4.38 15.45
CA GLU A 141 -9.89 -3.06 14.87
C GLU A 141 -10.38 -3.12 13.41
N LEU A 142 -10.50 -4.31 12.82
CA LEU A 142 -11.01 -4.47 11.45
C LEU A 142 -12.46 -3.99 11.33
N ASP A 143 -13.30 -4.31 12.31
CA ASP A 143 -14.70 -3.89 12.31
C ASP A 143 -14.80 -2.35 12.40
N ASN A 144 -13.99 -1.73 13.24
CA ASN A 144 -13.89 -0.27 13.34
C ASN A 144 -13.34 0.37 12.06
N PHE A 145 -12.45 -0.31 11.34
CA PHE A 145 -11.95 0.18 10.05
C PHE A 145 -13.01 0.12 8.95
N ILE A 146 -13.85 -0.92 8.96
CA ILE A 146 -14.94 -1.09 7.99
C ILE A 146 -16.10 -0.13 8.26
N ASP A 147 -16.37 0.16 9.53
CA ASP A 147 -17.45 1.04 9.95
C ASP A 147 -17.31 2.46 9.37
N SER A 148 -18.36 2.92 8.70
CA SER A 148 -18.45 4.27 8.10
C SER A 148 -18.51 5.38 9.16
N GLU A 149 -19.09 5.11 10.32
CA GLU A 149 -19.20 6.07 11.42
C GLU A 149 -17.91 6.20 12.23
N SER A 150 -17.09 5.14 12.23
CA SER A 150 -15.83 5.15 12.94
C SER A 150 -14.74 5.94 12.20
N LYS A 151 -14.19 6.92 12.91
CA LYS A 151 -13.07 7.76 12.43
C LYS A 151 -11.74 7.01 12.39
N TYR A 152 -11.54 5.98 13.22
CA TYR A 152 -10.27 5.26 13.36
C TYR A 152 -10.50 3.74 13.28
N PRO A 153 -9.55 2.95 12.75
CA PRO A 153 -8.29 3.39 12.13
C PRO A 153 -8.48 4.14 10.82
N VAL A 154 -7.54 5.04 10.50
CA VAL A 154 -7.55 5.78 9.23
C VAL A 154 -6.72 5.05 8.19
N ILE A 155 -5.51 4.60 8.56
CA ILE A 155 -4.59 3.91 7.66
C ILE A 155 -4.40 2.48 8.16
N ALA A 156 -4.73 1.51 7.31
CA ALA A 156 -4.50 0.09 7.56
C ALA A 156 -3.35 -0.43 6.70
N THR A 157 -2.29 -0.95 7.32
CA THR A 157 -1.23 -1.69 6.60
C THR A 157 -1.52 -3.19 6.65
N THR A 158 -1.39 -3.88 5.52
CA THR A 158 -1.69 -5.31 5.42
C THR A 158 -0.80 -6.00 4.39
N SER A 159 -0.58 -7.31 4.53
CA SER A 159 0.07 -8.13 3.52
C SER A 159 -0.94 -8.79 2.57
N GLU A 160 -1.88 -9.54 3.15
CA GLU A 160 -2.89 -10.31 2.41
C GLU A 160 -4.27 -10.35 3.09
N LEU A 161 -4.38 -10.06 4.39
CA LEU A 161 -5.61 -10.32 5.15
C LEU A 161 -6.81 -9.50 4.64
N LEU A 162 -6.57 -8.29 4.13
CA LEU A 162 -7.64 -7.44 3.58
C LEU A 162 -7.96 -7.74 2.10
N THR A 163 -7.31 -8.74 1.47
CA THR A 163 -7.59 -9.07 0.06
C THR A 163 -8.94 -9.77 -0.11
N THR A 164 -9.39 -10.51 0.90
CA THR A 164 -10.64 -11.27 0.90
C THR A 164 -11.45 -11.00 2.17
N GLY A 165 -12.71 -10.58 2.04
CA GLY A 165 -13.67 -10.54 3.15
C GLY A 165 -13.85 -9.19 3.87
N VAL A 166 -13.20 -8.12 3.42
CA VAL A 166 -13.30 -6.78 4.03
C VAL A 166 -14.02 -5.81 3.10
N ASP A 167 -15.14 -5.23 3.53
CA ASP A 167 -15.97 -4.30 2.75
C ASP A 167 -15.90 -2.88 3.33
N ALA A 168 -14.72 -2.25 3.26
CA ALA A 168 -14.54 -0.87 3.72
C ALA A 168 -15.12 0.13 2.71
N LYS A 169 -16.44 0.37 2.79
CA LYS A 169 -17.18 1.24 1.85
C LYS A 169 -16.60 2.64 1.72
N THR A 170 -16.06 3.18 2.80
CA THR A 170 -15.50 4.54 2.88
C THR A 170 -14.02 4.63 2.48
N CYS A 171 -13.40 3.54 2.01
CA CYS A 171 -11.99 3.52 1.59
C CYS A 171 -11.75 4.42 0.36
N LYS A 172 -11.01 5.52 0.53
CA LYS A 172 -10.76 6.54 -0.51
C LYS A 172 -9.39 6.42 -1.18
N LEU A 173 -8.41 5.77 -0.53
CA LEU A 173 -7.06 5.57 -1.07
C LEU A 173 -6.61 4.11 -0.89
N ILE A 174 -6.15 3.51 -1.98
CA ILE A 174 -5.52 2.19 -1.99
C ILE A 174 -4.09 2.37 -2.46
N VAL A 175 -3.12 1.95 -1.66
CA VAL A 175 -1.69 2.03 -1.98
C VAL A 175 -1.15 0.62 -2.21
N LEU A 176 -0.49 0.42 -3.34
CA LEU A 176 0.07 -0.86 -3.75
C LEU A 176 1.60 -0.83 -3.65
N ASP A 177 2.14 -1.19 -2.49
CA ASP A 177 3.59 -1.38 -2.30
C ASP A 177 3.94 -2.88 -2.24
N LYS A 178 3.40 -3.62 -3.22
CA LYS A 178 3.70 -5.04 -3.42
C LYS A 178 3.65 -5.42 -4.90
N THR A 179 4.41 -6.44 -5.24
CA THR A 179 4.39 -7.03 -6.58
C THR A 179 3.11 -7.83 -6.80
N ILE A 180 2.25 -7.40 -7.72
CA ILE A 180 1.01 -8.11 -8.05
C ILE A 180 1.26 -9.11 -9.18
N LYS A 181 1.20 -10.39 -8.85
CA LYS A 181 1.47 -11.51 -9.78
C LYS A 181 0.27 -11.90 -10.65
N SER A 182 -0.94 -11.46 -10.30
CA SER A 182 -2.18 -11.88 -10.97
C SER A 182 -3.21 -10.76 -11.08
N MET A 183 -3.85 -10.67 -12.24
CA MET A 183 -4.97 -9.76 -12.47
C MET A 183 -6.17 -10.06 -11.57
N THR A 184 -6.36 -11.29 -11.12
CA THR A 184 -7.42 -11.63 -10.18
C THR A 184 -7.19 -10.92 -8.84
N THR A 185 -5.97 -10.97 -8.32
CA THR A 185 -5.58 -10.28 -7.08
C THR A 185 -5.70 -8.77 -7.24
N PHE A 186 -5.25 -8.21 -8.38
CA PHE A 186 -5.43 -6.78 -8.66
C PHE A 186 -6.90 -6.36 -8.60
N LYS A 187 -7.78 -7.11 -9.28
CA LYS A 187 -9.23 -6.83 -9.28
C LYS A 187 -9.85 -6.96 -7.89
N GLN A 188 -9.40 -7.93 -7.08
CA GLN A 188 -9.86 -8.09 -5.69
C GLN A 188 -9.46 -6.89 -4.81
N ILE A 189 -8.26 -6.36 -4.99
CA ILE A 189 -7.77 -5.18 -4.25
C ILE A 189 -8.55 -3.93 -4.69
N VAL A 190 -8.59 -3.67 -6.00
CA VAL A 190 -9.27 -2.48 -6.56
C VAL A 190 -10.77 -2.49 -6.22
N GLY A 191 -11.40 -3.68 -6.22
CA GLY A 191 -12.81 -3.84 -5.84
C GLY A 191 -13.15 -3.39 -4.41
N ARG A 192 -12.15 -3.17 -3.54
CA ARG A 192 -12.38 -2.62 -2.18
C ARG A 192 -12.72 -1.14 -2.20
N GLY A 193 -12.30 -0.41 -3.22
CA GLY A 193 -12.57 1.03 -3.34
C GLY A 193 -13.82 1.38 -4.17
N THR A 194 -14.41 0.39 -4.85
CA THR A 194 -15.46 0.62 -5.87
C THR A 194 -16.85 0.86 -5.30
N ARG A 195 -17.04 0.75 -3.98
CA ARG A 195 -18.33 1.08 -3.34
C ARG A 195 -18.52 2.59 -3.32
N ILE A 196 -19.74 3.02 -3.62
CA ILE A 196 -20.21 4.40 -3.47
C ILE A 196 -20.86 4.51 -2.10
N GLU A 197 -20.59 5.61 -1.40
CA GLU A 197 -21.20 5.95 -0.12
C GLU A 197 -21.44 7.46 -0.08
N GLU A 198 -22.60 7.89 -0.58
CA GLU A 198 -22.89 9.30 -0.85
C GLU A 198 -22.94 10.13 0.44
N ASP A 199 -23.50 9.56 1.50
CA ASP A 199 -23.63 10.18 2.83
C ASP A 199 -22.26 10.58 3.42
N TYR A 200 -21.18 9.91 3.01
CA TYR A 200 -19.80 10.16 3.46
C TYR A 200 -18.91 10.78 2.36
N GLY A 201 -19.53 11.31 1.31
CA GLY A 201 -18.85 12.01 0.21
C GLY A 201 -17.90 11.10 -0.58
N LYS A 202 -18.24 9.82 -0.71
CA LYS A 202 -17.42 8.78 -1.33
C LYS A 202 -17.96 8.48 -2.74
N PHE A 203 -17.45 9.23 -3.72
CA PHE A 203 -17.82 9.11 -5.14
C PHE A 203 -16.73 8.52 -6.02
N PHE A 204 -15.47 8.55 -5.58
CA PHE A 204 -14.34 7.97 -6.30
C PHE A 204 -13.30 7.45 -5.30
N PHE A 205 -12.32 6.69 -5.78
CA PHE A 205 -11.10 6.38 -5.03
C PHE A 205 -9.85 6.63 -5.84
N THR A 206 -8.72 6.66 -5.15
CA THR A 206 -7.39 6.73 -5.76
C THR A 206 -6.67 5.42 -5.54
N VAL A 207 -6.00 4.94 -6.57
CA VAL A 207 -5.02 3.84 -6.50
C VAL A 207 -3.65 4.45 -6.72
N MET A 208 -2.75 4.26 -5.75
CA MET A 208 -1.36 4.69 -5.79
C MET A 208 -0.45 3.47 -5.94
#